data_AF-I3R351-F1
#
_entry.id   AF-I3R351-F1
#
_cell.length_a   1.000
_cell.length_b   1.000
_cell.length_c   1.000
_cell.angle_alpha   90.00
_cell.angle_beta   90.00
_cell.angle_gamma   90.00
#
_symmetry.space_group_name_H-M   'P 1'
#
loop_
_entity.id
_entity.type
_entity.pdbx_description
1 polymer ?
#
loop_
_entity_poly.entity_id
_entity_poly.type
_entity_poly.pdbx_seq_one_letter_code
_entity_poly.pdbx_strand_id
1 'polypeptide(L)' 'MPADAASKSGSGQSEPPVDSIVGTGDDGIVREIEHDDFDPVGTLVLVLIYMAILLGMWVFMYFVEFLGRGLTVVG' A
#
# COMPACT_ATOMS: atom_id res chain seq x y z
N MET A 1 -49.00 -37.67 34.96
CA MET A 1 -47.61 -38.15 34.76
C MET A 1 -46.66 -37.18 35.46
N PRO A 2 -45.55 -37.65 36.06
CA PRO A 2 -44.58 -36.85 36.82
C PRO A 2 -43.55 -36.16 35.90
N ALA A 3 -42.73 -35.30 36.51
CA ALA A 3 -41.81 -34.32 35.92
C ALA A 3 -40.59 -34.87 35.18
N ASP A 4 -40.17 -34.17 34.12
CA ASP A 4 -38.79 -34.16 33.62
C ASP A 4 -38.42 -32.78 33.05
N ALA A 5 -37.90 -31.92 33.93
CA ALA A 5 -37.01 -30.85 33.54
C ALA A 5 -35.61 -31.24 34.00
N ALA A 6 -34.75 -31.70 33.07
CA ALA A 6 -33.30 -31.43 33.06
C ALA A 6 -32.57 -32.24 31.98
N SER A 7 -31.62 -31.54 31.34
CA SER A 7 -30.25 -31.97 30.99
C SER A 7 -29.86 -32.27 29.53
N LYS A 8 -29.00 -31.37 29.03
CA LYS A 8 -27.71 -31.58 28.30
C LYS A 8 -27.76 -32.22 26.90
N SER A 9 -27.40 -31.51 25.83
CA SER A 9 -26.03 -31.15 25.36
C SER A 9 -25.29 -32.31 24.67
N GLY A 10 -24.84 -32.07 23.43
CA GLY A 10 -23.99 -32.94 22.60
C GLY A 10 -24.80 -33.64 21.50
N SER A 11 -24.43 -33.65 20.21
CA SER A 11 -23.11 -33.51 19.60
C SER A 11 -23.23 -33.42 18.07
N GLY A 12 -22.52 -32.47 17.46
CA GLY A 12 -21.66 -32.72 16.29
C GLY A 12 -22.29 -33.18 14.97
N GLN A 13 -22.93 -32.27 14.24
CA GLN A 13 -22.94 -32.36 12.78
C GLN A 13 -22.24 -31.13 12.20
N SER A 14 -20.93 -31.28 12.06
CA SER A 14 -20.05 -30.42 11.28
C SER A 14 -20.30 -30.71 9.81
N GLU A 15 -21.27 -30.01 9.20
CA GLU A 15 -21.24 -29.80 7.75
C GLU A 15 -20.19 -28.72 7.48
N PRO A 16 -19.10 -29.02 6.74
CA PRO A 16 -18.13 -28.01 6.41
C PRO A 16 -18.83 -26.95 5.53
N PRO A 17 -18.68 -25.65 5.85
CA PRO A 17 -19.12 -24.62 4.93
C PRO A 17 -18.32 -24.81 3.63
N VAL A 18 -19.05 -24.99 2.54
CA VAL A 18 -18.47 -25.07 1.20
C VAL A 18 -17.64 -23.81 0.97
N ASP A 19 -16.32 -23.96 0.92
CA ASP A 19 -15.39 -22.89 0.56
C ASP A 19 -15.71 -22.41 -0.84
N SER A 20 -16.48 -21.32 -0.92
CA SER A 20 -16.73 -20.58 -2.13
C SER A 20 -15.42 -19.93 -2.58
N ILE A 21 -14.64 -20.66 -3.38
CA ILE A 21 -13.62 -20.10 -4.27
C ILE A 21 -14.36 -19.29 -5.35
N VAL A 22 -14.82 -18.12 -4.97
CA VAL A 22 -15.21 -17.03 -5.87
C VAL A 22 -14.43 -15.84 -5.37
N GLY A 23 -13.51 -15.36 -6.21
CA GLY A 23 -12.64 -14.24 -5.91
C GLY A 23 -13.45 -13.05 -5.41
N THR A 24 -13.43 -12.84 -4.10
CA THR A 24 -13.75 -11.56 -3.52
C THR A 24 -12.45 -10.79 -3.60
N GLY A 25 -12.22 -10.14 -4.74
CA GLY A 25 -11.43 -8.91 -4.69
C GLY A 25 -12.06 -8.09 -3.58
N ASP A 26 -11.24 -7.73 -2.60
CA ASP A 26 -11.63 -6.96 -1.43
C ASP A 26 -11.98 -5.54 -1.88
N ASP A 27 -13.07 -5.41 -2.63
CA ASP A 27 -13.51 -4.18 -3.29
C ASP A 27 -14.36 -3.32 -2.32
N GLY A 28 -14.04 -3.32 -1.02
CA GLY A 28 -14.92 -2.68 -0.04
C GLY A 28 -14.50 -2.56 1.42
N ILE A 29 -13.22 -2.72 1.79
CA ILE A 29 -12.77 -2.36 3.15
C ILE A 29 -12.16 -0.96 3.11
N VAL A 30 -13.01 0.06 3.31
CA VAL A 30 -12.53 1.42 3.60
C VAL A 30 -12.03 1.42 5.05
N ARG A 31 -10.75 1.08 5.25
CA ARG A 31 -10.06 1.23 6.52
C ARG A 31 -9.55 2.67 6.63
N GLU A 32 -9.98 3.39 7.65
CA GLU A 32 -9.36 4.67 8.02
C GLU A 32 -7.89 4.40 8.37
N ILE A 33 -6.98 4.97 7.59
CA ILE A 33 -5.54 4.93 7.87
C ILE A 33 -5.30 5.95 8.98
N GLU A 34 -5.00 5.46 10.17
CA GLU A 34 -4.54 6.29 11.29
C GLU A 34 -3.18 6.93 10.92
N HIS A 35 -2.93 8.17 11.34
CA HIS A 35 -1.72 8.90 10.94
C HIS A 35 -0.44 8.21 11.44
N ASP A 36 -0.57 7.39 12.49
CA ASP A 36 0.50 6.56 13.04
C ASP A 36 0.98 5.44 12.10
N ASP A 37 0.15 5.04 11.12
CA ASP A 37 0.51 4.06 10.10
C ASP A 37 1.35 4.69 8.96
N PHE A 38 1.51 6.03 8.94
CA PHE A 38 2.35 6.71 7.95
C PHE A 38 3.85 6.58 8.29
N ASP A 39 4.66 6.17 7.32
CA ASP A 39 6.12 6.16 7.44
C ASP A 39 6.74 7.45 6.88
N PRO A 40 7.04 8.45 7.73
CA PRO A 40 7.66 9.70 7.29
C PRO A 40 9.09 9.50 6.80
N VAL A 41 9.80 8.49 7.31
CA VAL A 41 11.19 8.23 6.93
C VAL A 41 11.24 7.61 5.54
N GLY A 42 10.40 6.60 5.27
CA GLY A 42 10.25 6.01 3.95
C GLY A 42 9.88 7.05 2.89
N THR A 43 8.90 7.91 3.21
CA THR A 43 8.48 8.99 2.30
C THR A 43 9.60 10.00 2.06
N LEU A 44 10.33 10.40 3.10
CA LEU A 44 11.48 11.30 2.97
C LEU A 44 12.58 10.69 2.08
N VAL A 45 12.86 9.39 2.24
CA VAL A 45 13.82 8.68 1.39
C VAL A 45 13.36 8.69 -0.08
N LEU A 46 12.08 8.42 -0.36
CA LEU A 46 11.54 8.51 -1.73
C LEU A 46 11.71 9.92 -2.31
N VAL A 47 11.40 10.96 -1.53
CA VAL A 47 11.55 12.35 -1.95
C VAL A 47 13.02 12.69 -2.24
N LEU A 48 13.95 12.24 -1.39
CA LEU A 48 15.39 12.48 -1.59
C LEU A 48 15.91 11.76 -2.84
N ILE A 49 15.50 10.51 -3.07
CA ILE A 49 15.85 9.77 -4.30
C ILE A 49 15.30 10.50 -5.53
N TYR A 50 14.04 10.94 -5.48
CA TYR A 50 13.42 11.70 -6.56
C TYR A 50 14.20 13.01 -6.84
N MET A 51 14.54 13.77 -5.80
CA MET A 51 15.35 14.98 -5.93
C MET A 51 16.75 14.71 -6.50
N ALA A 52 17.39 13.63 -6.09
CA ALA A 52 18.70 13.23 -6.62
C ALA A 52 18.62 12.90 -8.12
N ILE A 53 17.55 12.23 -8.57
CA ILE A 53 17.32 11.95 -10.00
C ILE A 53 17.10 13.25 -10.77
N LEU A 54 16.27 14.16 -10.25
CA LEU A 54 16.00 15.44 -10.90
C LEU A 54 17.27 16.29 -11.02
N LEU A 55 18.04 16.42 -9.94
CA LEU A 55 19.31 17.13 -9.94
C LEU A 55 20.33 16.46 -10.86
N GLY A 56 20.42 15.12 -10.83
CA GLY A 56 21.31 14.37 -11.71
C GLY A 56 20.98 14.60 -13.19
N MET A 57 19.71 14.52 -13.55
CA MET A 57 19.24 14.82 -14.91
C MET A 57 19.46 16.29 -15.27
N TRP A 58 19.20 17.22 -14.34
CA TRP A 58 19.39 18.66 -14.55
C TRP A 58 20.85 19.01 -14.80
N VAL A 59 21.76 18.51 -13.95
CA VAL A 59 23.21 18.67 -14.12
C VAL A 59 23.66 18.01 -15.43
N PHE A 60 23.17 16.80 -15.74
CA PHE A 60 23.49 16.12 -16.99
C PHE A 60 23.04 16.93 -18.21
N MET A 61 21.82 17.45 -18.22
CA MET A 61 21.30 18.32 -19.28
C MET A 61 22.12 19.60 -19.41
N TYR A 62 22.53 20.20 -18.29
CA TYR A 62 23.46 21.34 -18.29
C TYR A 62 24.76 20.97 -18.99
N PHE A 63 25.39 19.84 -18.66
CA PHE A 63 26.60 19.41 -19.37
C PHE A 63 26.33 19.15 -20.86
N VAL A 64 25.26 18.45 -21.23
CA VAL A 64 24.93 18.17 -22.65
C VAL A 64 24.76 19.45 -23.48
N GLU A 65 24.18 20.49 -22.90
CA GLU A 65 23.96 21.76 -23.58
C GLU A 65 25.23 22.64 -23.59
N PHE A 66 25.94 22.74 -22.48
CA PHE A 66 27.04 23.71 -22.29
C PHE A 66 28.46 23.14 -22.53
N LEU A 67 28.69 21.82 -22.57
CA LEU A 67 29.95 21.20 -23.02
C LEU A 67 29.95 21.04 -24.55
N GLY A 68 30.25 22.13 -25.27
CA GLY A 68 30.49 22.10 -26.73
C GLY A 68 29.69 23.13 -27.52
N ARG A 69 28.71 23.77 -26.90
CA ARG A 69 28.00 24.95 -27.42
C ARG A 69 28.11 25.98 -26.30
N GLY A 70 28.85 27.07 -26.51
CA GLY A 70 29.05 28.09 -25.47
C GLY A 70 27.71 28.58 -24.92
N LEU A 71 27.69 29.01 -23.64
CA LEU A 71 26.55 29.65 -22.97
C LEU A 71 25.96 30.76 -23.86
N THR A 72 25.02 30.42 -24.74
CA THR A 72 24.31 31.43 -25.53
C THR A 72 23.20 31.94 -24.62
N VAL A 73 23.60 32.83 -23.71
CA VAL A 73 22.67 33.68 -22.97
C VAL A 73 22.02 34.58 -24.01
N VAL A 74 20.79 34.26 -24.42
CA VAL A 74 19.94 35.24 -25.09
C VAL A 74 19.33 36.08 -23.98
N GLY A 75 19.94 37.23 -23.77
CA GLY A 75 19.50 38.33 -22.91
C GLY A 75 19.86 39.65 -23.57
#